data_AF-A0A939YTH1-F1
#
_entry.id   AF-A0A939YTH1-F1
#
_cell.length_a   1.000
_cell.length_b   1.000
_cell.length_c   1.000
_cell.angle_alpha   90.00
_cell.angle_beta   90.00
_cell.angle_gamma   90.00
#
_symmetry.space_group_name_H-M   'P 1'
#
loop_
_entity.id
_entity.type
_entity.pdbx_description
1 polymer ?
#
loop_
_entity_poly.entity_id
_entity_poly.type
_entity_poly.pdbx_seq_one_letter_code
_entity_poly.pdbx_strand_id
1 'polypeptide(L)'
;KEEIMNVAPEQGKNVYLNLGKHYQMMKKCWQTPNTPNVTLFWALDAALDWTLEKEGLEGRIARYKECAKMLRDGMKEMGLKFLLPEEQMANTVTSVFLPEGKPVEPFIAAMAADGYTVYPGKGKFLEMNMFQVANMGAIYPDDCREFLEVLKKNIQ
;
A
#
# COMPACT_ATOMS: atom_id res chain seq x y z
N LYS A 1 -19.64 -3.74 -15.22
CA LYS A 1 -20.87 -3.88 -14.40
C LYS A 1 -21.83 -4.89 -15.02
N GLU A 2 -22.04 -4.85 -16.34
CA GLU A 2 -22.87 -5.81 -17.07
C GLU A 2 -22.35 -7.25 -17.04
N GLU A 3 -21.04 -7.47 -17.10
CA GLU A 3 -20.47 -8.83 -17.09
C GLU A 3 -20.75 -9.60 -15.78
N ILE A 4 -20.71 -8.95 -14.60
CA ILE A 4 -21.05 -9.59 -13.32
C ILE A 4 -22.52 -9.99 -13.27
N MET A 5 -23.42 -9.22 -13.91
CA MET A 5 -24.85 -9.53 -13.96
C MET A 5 -25.15 -10.77 -14.82
N ASN A 6 -24.22 -11.17 -15.68
CA ASN A 6 -24.32 -12.35 -16.55
C ASN A 6 -23.61 -13.59 -15.98
N VAL A 7 -22.96 -13.49 -14.81
CA VAL A 7 -22.32 -14.63 -14.14
C VAL A 7 -23.39 -15.44 -13.43
N ALA A 8 -23.73 -16.60 -13.99
CA ALA A 8 -24.65 -17.54 -13.37
C ALA A 8 -23.94 -18.25 -12.20
N PRO A 9 -24.55 -18.40 -11.01
CA PRO A 9 -23.96 -19.13 -9.89
C PRO A 9 -23.49 -20.55 -10.26
N GLU A 10 -24.12 -21.16 -11.25
CA GLU A 10 -23.82 -22.52 -11.72
C GLU A 10 -22.46 -22.57 -12.47
N GLN A 11 -21.93 -21.42 -12.90
CA GLN A 11 -20.63 -21.32 -13.59
C GLN A 11 -19.44 -21.27 -12.62
N GLY A 12 -19.67 -21.06 -11.32
CA GLY A 12 -18.62 -20.96 -10.32
C GLY A 12 -18.08 -22.32 -9.89
N LYS A 13 -16.83 -22.63 -10.27
CA LYS A 13 -16.15 -23.88 -9.87
C LYS A 13 -15.79 -23.96 -8.38
N ASN A 14 -15.76 -22.81 -7.68
CA ASN A 14 -15.44 -22.73 -6.27
C ASN A 14 -16.64 -22.18 -5.50
N VAL A 15 -17.05 -22.87 -4.43
CA VAL A 15 -18.24 -22.51 -3.64
C VAL A 15 -18.08 -21.17 -2.91
N TYR A 16 -16.90 -20.87 -2.39
CA TYR A 16 -16.65 -19.67 -1.56
C TYR A 16 -16.42 -18.42 -2.41
N LEU A 17 -15.73 -18.54 -3.54
CA LEU A 17 -15.37 -17.44 -4.45
C LEU A 17 -16.39 -17.22 -5.57
N ASN A 18 -17.58 -17.82 -5.47
CA ASN A 18 -18.63 -17.71 -6.48
C ASN A 18 -19.36 -16.36 -6.41
N LEU A 19 -18.87 -15.37 -7.17
CA LEU A 19 -19.44 -14.01 -7.19
C LEU A 19 -20.91 -13.97 -7.61
N GLY A 20 -21.34 -14.84 -8.53
CA GLY A 20 -22.75 -14.94 -8.93
C GLY A 20 -23.66 -15.33 -7.77
N LYS A 21 -23.23 -16.31 -6.95
CA LYS A 21 -23.95 -16.71 -5.73
C LYS A 21 -23.98 -15.58 -4.69
N HIS A 22 -22.87 -14.88 -4.48
CA HIS A 22 -22.81 -13.70 -3.59
C HIS A 22 -23.78 -12.60 -4.04
N TYR A 23 -23.80 -12.28 -5.34
CA TYR A 23 -24.69 -11.27 -5.90
C TYR A 23 -26.17 -11.66 -5.76
N GLN A 24 -26.53 -12.90 -6.08
CA GLN A 24 -27.90 -13.38 -5.92
C GLN A 24 -28.38 -13.34 -4.46
N MET A 25 -27.55 -13.77 -3.51
CA MET A 25 -27.92 -13.75 -2.10
C MET A 25 -28.12 -12.32 -1.59
N MET A 26 -27.24 -11.39 -2.00
CA MET A 26 -27.38 -9.97 -1.70
C MET A 26 -28.70 -9.41 -2.27
N LYS A 27 -29.03 -9.72 -3.53
CA LYS A 27 -30.28 -9.27 -4.17
C LYS A 27 -31.53 -9.86 -3.53
N LYS A 28 -31.47 -11.14 -3.13
CA LYS A 28 -32.63 -11.87 -2.61
C LYS A 28 -32.96 -11.49 -1.17
N CYS A 29 -31.96 -11.36 -0.30
CA CYS A 29 -32.19 -11.19 1.13
C CYS A 29 -31.12 -10.38 1.86
N TRP A 30 -30.27 -9.62 1.15
CA TRP A 30 -29.23 -8.78 1.77
C TRP A 30 -28.25 -9.56 2.65
N GLN A 31 -27.97 -10.81 2.28
CA GLN A 31 -27.06 -11.69 3.00
C GLN A 31 -25.91 -12.15 2.10
N THR A 32 -24.83 -12.61 2.72
CA THR A 32 -23.81 -13.40 2.05
C THR A 32 -24.23 -14.87 1.99
N PRO A 33 -23.73 -15.67 1.05
CA PRO A 33 -24.04 -17.11 0.96
C PRO A 33 -23.61 -17.93 2.18
N ASN A 34 -22.67 -17.41 2.97
CA ASN A 34 -22.11 -18.01 4.19
C ASN A 34 -22.12 -16.95 5.32
N THR A 35 -21.91 -17.35 6.56
CA THR A 35 -21.80 -16.41 7.70
C THR A 35 -20.66 -15.40 7.47
N PRO A 36 -20.95 -14.09 7.43
CA PRO A 36 -19.92 -13.08 7.21
C PRO A 36 -19.10 -12.83 8.49
N ASN A 37 -17.89 -12.30 8.32
CA ASN A 37 -17.14 -11.70 9.42
C ASN A 37 -17.72 -10.30 9.71
N VAL A 38 -18.71 -10.24 10.61
CA VAL A 38 -19.44 -9.00 10.94
C VAL A 38 -18.49 -7.88 11.40
N THR A 39 -17.46 -8.21 12.17
CA THR A 39 -16.47 -7.23 12.65
C THR A 39 -15.72 -6.55 11.50
N LEU A 40 -15.37 -7.28 10.43
CA LEU A 40 -14.72 -6.70 9.25
C LEU A 40 -15.68 -5.83 8.42
N PHE A 41 -16.97 -6.13 8.40
CA PHE A 41 -17.95 -5.25 7.76
C PHE A 41 -18.02 -3.89 8.47
N TRP A 42 -18.04 -3.87 9.81
CA TRP A 42 -18.01 -2.62 10.57
C TRP A 42 -16.71 -1.83 10.37
N ALA A 43 -15.56 -2.52 10.34
CA ALA A 43 -14.28 -1.88 10.06
C ALA A 43 -14.22 -1.28 8.64
N LEU A 44 -14.78 -1.98 7.65
CA LEU A 44 -14.89 -1.49 6.28
C LEU A 44 -15.80 -0.26 6.18
N ASP A 45 -16.96 -0.29 6.84
CA ASP A 45 -17.92 0.82 6.88
C ASP A 45 -17.27 2.09 7.45
N ALA A 46 -16.64 1.98 8.62
CA ALA A 46 -15.91 3.08 9.23
C ALA A 46 -14.74 3.60 8.36
N ALA A 47 -14.04 2.70 7.66
CA ALA A 47 -12.98 3.09 6.74
C ALA A 47 -13.53 3.84 5.51
N LEU A 48 -14.70 3.45 5.00
CA LEU A 48 -15.38 4.13 3.89
C LEU A 48 -15.87 5.51 4.32
N ASP A 49 -16.50 5.65 5.49
CA ASP A 49 -16.95 6.94 6.01
C ASP A 49 -15.78 7.92 6.15
N TRP A 50 -14.68 7.49 6.75
CA TRP A 50 -13.49 8.32 6.88
C TRP A 50 -12.93 8.72 5.51
N THR A 51 -12.86 7.77 4.58
CA THR A 51 -12.34 7.99 3.22
C THR A 51 -13.21 8.94 2.40
N LEU A 52 -14.52 8.74 2.41
CA LEU A 52 -15.44 9.41 1.50
C LEU A 52 -15.93 10.74 2.07
N GLU A 53 -16.17 10.82 3.38
CA GLU A 53 -16.78 12.00 4.00
C GLU A 53 -15.78 12.99 4.59
N LYS A 54 -14.65 12.51 5.14
CA LYS A 54 -13.67 13.39 5.81
C LYS A 54 -12.60 13.89 4.85
N GLU A 55 -11.94 12.95 4.17
CA GLU A 55 -10.82 13.26 3.28
C GLU A 55 -11.25 13.43 1.82
N GLY A 56 -12.19 12.59 1.38
CA GLY A 56 -12.57 12.45 -0.02
C GLY A 56 -11.52 11.68 -0.85
N LEU A 57 -11.96 11.07 -1.95
CA LEU A 57 -11.06 10.32 -2.83
C LEU A 57 -9.97 11.22 -3.44
N GLU A 58 -10.34 12.41 -3.90
CA GLU A 58 -9.41 13.38 -4.48
C GLU A 58 -8.40 13.88 -3.44
N GLY A 59 -8.85 14.17 -2.22
CA GLY A 59 -7.98 14.55 -1.10
C GLY A 59 -6.96 13.47 -0.77
N ARG A 60 -7.40 12.20 -0.71
CA ARG A 60 -6.49 11.08 -0.48
C ARG A 60 -5.44 10.92 -1.57
N ILE A 61 -5.86 11.02 -2.84
CA ILE A 61 -4.93 10.94 -3.98
C ILE A 61 -3.92 12.09 -3.92
N ALA A 62 -4.36 13.30 -3.59
CA ALA A 62 -3.50 14.46 -3.42
C ALA A 62 -2.48 14.27 -2.29
N ARG A 63 -2.92 13.79 -1.12
CA ARG A 63 -2.02 13.49 0.00
C ARG A 63 -1.00 12.42 -0.35
N TYR A 64 -1.42 11.32 -0.99
CA TYR A 64 -0.49 10.28 -1.42
C TYR A 64 0.56 10.83 -2.40
N LYS A 65 0.14 11.71 -3.32
CA LYS A 65 1.06 12.37 -4.26
C LYS A 65 2.04 13.31 -3.54
N GLU A 66 1.57 14.07 -2.55
CA GLU A 66 2.41 14.95 -1.73
C GLU A 66 3.44 14.16 -0.92
N CYS A 67 3.00 13.13 -0.18
CA CYS A 67 3.88 12.26 0.58
C CYS A 67 4.92 11.57 -0.32
N ALA A 68 4.49 11.01 -1.45
CA ALA A 68 5.40 10.37 -2.40
C ALA A 68 6.43 11.36 -2.95
N LYS A 69 6.02 12.59 -3.28
CA LYS A 69 6.94 13.63 -3.73
C LYS A 69 7.96 13.99 -2.65
N MET A 70 7.52 14.24 -1.42
CA MET A 70 8.38 14.57 -0.30
C MET A 70 9.43 13.49 -0.03
N LEU A 71 8.99 12.23 0.04
CA LEU A 71 9.88 11.09 0.24
C LEU A 71 10.92 10.96 -0.88
N ARG A 72 10.49 11.10 -2.14
CA ARG A 72 11.40 10.98 -3.29
C ARG A 72 12.39 12.13 -3.37
N ASP A 73 11.95 13.37 -3.11
CA ASP A 73 12.84 14.54 -3.09
C ASP A 73 13.91 14.37 -2.01
N GLY A 74 13.51 14.00 -0.78
CA GLY A 74 14.44 13.77 0.32
C GLY A 74 15.42 12.62 0.05
N MET A 75 14.94 11.50 -0.49
CA MET A 75 15.82 10.38 -0.89
C MET A 75 16.77 10.74 -2.03
N LYS A 76 16.34 11.60 -2.96
CA LYS A 76 17.17 12.09 -4.07
C LYS A 76 18.26 13.04 -3.56
N GLU A 77 17.96 13.91 -2.60
CA GLU A 77 18.94 14.77 -1.93
C GLU A 77 20.00 13.94 -1.18
N MET A 78 19.61 12.76 -0.67
CA MET A 78 20.54 11.79 -0.06
C MET A 78 21.35 10.99 -1.10
N GLY A 79 21.16 11.21 -2.40
CA GLY A 79 21.88 10.52 -3.47
C GLY A 79 21.39 9.10 -3.76
N LEU A 80 20.22 8.71 -3.25
CA LEU A 80 19.65 7.39 -3.50
C LEU A 80 19.12 7.27 -4.93
N LYS A 81 19.15 6.05 -5.47
CA LYS A 81 18.70 5.73 -6.83
C LYS A 81 17.37 5.00 -6.78
N PHE A 82 16.47 5.34 -7.69
CA PHE A 82 15.16 4.70 -7.81
C PHE A 82 15.15 3.62 -8.90
N LEU A 83 14.22 2.66 -8.77
CA LEU A 83 14.05 1.58 -9.75
C LEU A 83 13.50 2.06 -11.10
N LEU A 84 12.54 2.98 -11.06
CA LEU A 84 11.80 3.46 -12.23
C LEU A 84 12.08 4.94 -12.48
N PRO A 85 11.85 5.46 -13.68
CA PRO A 85 11.81 6.90 -13.89
C PRO A 85 10.55 7.50 -13.26
N GLU A 86 10.60 8.79 -12.91
CA GLU A 86 9.60 9.46 -12.06
C GLU A 86 8.17 9.37 -12.60
N GLU A 87 8.00 9.46 -13.92
CA GLU A 87 6.71 9.39 -14.61
C GLU A 87 6.02 8.02 -14.54
N GLN A 88 6.75 6.96 -14.16
CA GLN A 88 6.22 5.60 -14.02
C GLN A 88 6.00 5.19 -12.57
N MET A 89 6.39 6.02 -11.60
CA MET A 89 6.34 5.66 -10.18
C MET A 89 4.94 5.87 -9.58
N ALA A 90 4.42 4.86 -8.88
CA ALA A 90 3.17 4.95 -8.14
C ALA A 90 3.24 5.90 -6.93
N ASN A 91 2.16 6.64 -6.64
CA ASN A 91 2.07 7.55 -5.49
C ASN A 91 2.01 6.86 -4.12
N THR A 92 2.06 5.53 -4.07
CA THR A 92 1.80 4.74 -2.86
C THR A 92 3.03 4.04 -2.29
N VAL A 93 3.97 3.65 -3.17
CA VAL A 93 5.18 2.92 -2.80
C VAL A 93 6.32 3.36 -3.71
N THR A 94 7.46 3.70 -3.10
CA THR A 94 8.69 4.04 -3.81
C THR A 94 9.72 2.94 -3.61
N SER A 95 10.21 2.36 -4.70
CA SER A 95 11.31 1.38 -4.70
C SER A 95 12.64 2.09 -4.92
N VAL A 96 13.59 1.90 -4.00
CA VAL A 96 14.84 2.65 -3.91
C VAL A 96 15.99 1.70 -3.55
N PHE A 97 17.19 1.99 -4.02
CA PHE A 97 18.40 1.22 -3.72
C PHE A 97 19.22 1.90 -2.64
N LEU A 98 19.76 1.10 -1.73
CA LEU A 98 20.81 1.57 -0.81
C LEU A 98 22.09 1.93 -1.58
N PRO A 99 22.95 2.79 -0.99
CA PRO A 99 24.29 3.03 -1.51
C PRO A 99 25.11 1.74 -1.62
N GLU A 100 26.10 1.74 -2.51
CA GLU A 100 27.01 0.61 -2.68
C GLU A 100 27.72 0.26 -1.35
N GLY A 101 27.86 -1.04 -1.08
CA GLY A 101 28.48 -1.55 0.15
C GLY A 101 27.56 -1.60 1.37
N LYS A 102 26.29 -1.17 1.26
CA LYS A 102 25.30 -1.31 2.35
C LYS A 102 24.34 -2.48 2.11
N PRO A 103 24.43 -3.56 2.91
CA PRO A 103 23.49 -4.67 2.81
C PRO A 103 22.10 -4.28 3.34
N VAL A 104 21.05 -4.72 2.63
CA VAL A 104 19.66 -4.35 2.95
C VAL A 104 19.13 -4.95 4.25
N GLU A 105 19.55 -6.17 4.61
CA GLU A 105 19.03 -6.85 5.80
C GLU A 105 19.41 -6.14 7.11
N PRO A 106 20.69 -5.78 7.37
CA PRO A 106 21.05 -5.00 8.55
C PRO A 106 20.40 -3.61 8.57
N PHE A 107 20.25 -2.98 7.40
CA PHE A 107 19.57 -1.69 7.28
C PHE A 107 18.10 -1.78 7.71
N ILE A 108 17.37 -2.81 7.28
CA ILE A 108 15.97 -3.02 7.69
C ILE A 108 15.87 -3.23 9.20
N ALA A 109 16.78 -4.02 9.79
CA ALA A 109 16.81 -4.23 11.23
C ALA A 109 17.07 -2.92 12.00
N ALA A 110 17.96 -2.06 11.48
CA ALA A 110 18.26 -0.76 12.08
C ALA A 110 17.07 0.21 11.98
N MET A 111 16.42 0.29 10.82
CA MET A 111 15.18 1.08 10.66
C MET A 111 14.08 0.60 11.62
N ALA A 112 13.91 -0.73 11.78
CA ALA A 112 12.92 -1.29 12.69
C ALA A 112 13.23 -0.97 14.16
N ALA A 113 14.50 -0.98 14.55
CA ALA A 113 14.95 -0.57 15.88
C ALA A 113 14.66 0.92 16.17
N ASP A 114 14.69 1.76 15.13
CA ASP A 114 14.29 3.17 15.19
C ASP A 114 12.77 3.39 15.03
N GLY A 115 11.97 2.32 15.00
CA GLY A 115 10.50 2.38 14.96
C GLY A 115 9.88 2.42 13.56
N TYR A 116 10.67 2.24 12.50
CA TYR A 116 10.20 2.32 11.11
C TYR A 116 10.33 0.99 10.37
N THR A 117 9.21 0.53 9.80
CA THR A 117 9.22 -0.67 8.96
C THR A 117 9.34 -0.30 7.49
N VAL A 118 10.40 -0.78 6.84
CA VAL A 118 10.57 -0.74 5.38
C VAL A 118 10.74 -2.17 4.86
N TYR A 119 10.34 -2.40 3.61
CA TYR A 119 10.32 -3.75 3.04
C TYR A 119 11.48 -3.98 2.09
N PRO A 120 12.13 -5.16 2.12
CA PRO A 120 13.17 -5.48 1.15
C PRO A 120 12.57 -5.70 -0.24
N GLY A 121 13.39 -5.52 -1.25
CA GLY A 121 13.13 -6.03 -2.59
C GLY A 121 12.95 -7.54 -2.60
N LYS A 122 12.32 -8.07 -3.65
CA LYS A 122 12.10 -9.52 -3.83
C LYS A 122 12.94 -10.06 -4.98
N GLY A 123 13.39 -11.31 -4.86
CA GLY A 123 14.23 -11.97 -5.86
C GLY A 123 15.50 -11.17 -6.15
N LYS A 124 15.83 -10.97 -7.42
CA LYS A 124 17.02 -10.21 -7.85
C LYS A 124 17.15 -8.80 -7.23
N PHE A 125 16.03 -8.18 -6.85
CA PHE A 125 16.07 -6.85 -6.26
C PHE A 125 16.57 -6.85 -4.82
N LEU A 126 16.44 -7.97 -4.10
CA LEU A 126 17.05 -8.14 -2.77
C LEU A 126 18.57 -8.12 -2.89
N GLU A 127 19.11 -8.87 -3.86
CA GLU A 127 20.55 -8.95 -4.15
C GLU A 127 21.13 -7.59 -4.57
N MET A 128 20.31 -6.74 -5.19
CA MET A 128 20.65 -5.36 -5.54
C MET A 128 20.52 -4.36 -4.38
N ASN A 129 20.24 -4.82 -3.16
CA ASN A 129 20.01 -3.99 -1.96
C ASN A 129 18.87 -2.97 -2.13
N MET A 130 17.80 -3.36 -2.83
CA MET A 130 16.60 -2.55 -2.96
C MET A 130 15.73 -2.67 -1.70
N PHE A 131 15.08 -1.58 -1.32
CA PHE A 131 14.00 -1.55 -0.35
C PHE A 131 12.82 -0.71 -0.87
N GLN A 132 11.68 -0.83 -0.20
CA GLN A 132 10.44 -0.15 -0.54
C GLN A 132 9.94 0.69 0.63
N VAL A 133 9.64 1.94 0.33
CA VAL A 133 9.04 2.90 1.26
C VAL A 133 7.58 3.09 0.86
N ALA A 134 6.65 2.71 1.73
CA ALA A 134 5.22 2.83 1.52
C ALA A 134 4.66 4.06 2.25
N ASN A 135 3.76 4.79 1.59
CA ASN A 135 3.08 5.97 2.14
C ASN A 135 1.54 5.85 2.02
N MET A 136 1.03 4.65 2.27
CA MET A 136 -0.39 4.30 2.18
C MET A 136 -1.07 4.33 3.55
N GLY A 137 -2.38 4.57 3.56
CA GLY A 137 -3.20 4.56 4.78
C GLY A 137 -3.12 5.90 5.51
N ALA A 138 -3.06 5.84 6.85
CA ALA A 138 -2.98 7.01 7.72
C ALA A 138 -1.54 7.51 7.89
N ILE A 139 -0.86 7.77 6.76
CA ILE A 139 0.49 8.37 6.69
C ILE A 139 0.39 9.75 6.06
N TYR A 140 0.90 10.75 6.75
CA TYR A 140 0.78 12.17 6.43
C TYR A 140 2.16 12.81 6.18
N PRO A 141 2.21 14.05 5.68
CA PRO A 141 3.47 14.72 5.41
C PRO A 141 4.43 14.82 6.60
N ASP A 142 3.93 14.93 7.83
CA ASP A 142 4.78 14.94 9.03
C ASP A 142 5.47 13.60 9.25
N ASP A 143 4.76 12.48 9.11
CA ASP A 143 5.36 11.13 9.19
C ASP A 143 6.47 10.95 8.15
N CYS A 144 6.29 11.51 6.96
CA CYS A 144 7.28 11.47 5.88
C CYS A 144 8.52 12.30 6.20
N ARG A 145 8.37 13.47 6.84
CA ARG A 145 9.50 14.28 7.31
C ARG A 145 10.30 13.53 8.36
N GLU A 146 9.64 12.98 9.38
CA GLU A 146 10.30 12.23 10.45
C GLU A 146 11.00 10.97 9.92
N PHE A 147 10.34 10.25 9.00
CA PHE A 147 10.95 9.11 8.32
C PHE A 147 12.24 9.49 7.59
N LEU A 148 12.29 10.63 6.90
CA LEU A 148 13.49 11.04 6.16
C LEU A 148 14.68 11.33 7.08
N GLU A 149 14.45 11.89 8.27
CA GLU A 149 15.52 12.09 9.26
C GLU A 149 16.08 10.74 9.77
N VAL A 150 15.19 9.79 10.06
CA VAL A 150 15.58 8.44 10.48
C VAL A 150 16.29 7.69 9.35
N LEU A 151 15.79 7.80 8.12
CA LEU A 151 16.43 7.22 6.96
C LEU A 151 17.85 7.76 6.79
N LYS A 152 18.01 9.08 6.85
CA LYS A 152 19.31 9.75 6.73
C LYS A 152 20.32 9.25 7.76
N LYS A 153 19.90 9.10 9.02
CA LYS A 153 20.71 8.51 10.09
C LYS A 153 21.18 7.08 9.76
N ASN A 154 20.30 6.25 9.19
CA ASN A 154 20.58 4.83 8.94
C ASN A 154 21.32 4.56 7.61
N ILE A 155 21.31 5.50 6.66
CA ILE A 155 22.05 5.40 5.40
C ILE A 155 23.40 6.12 5.41
N GLN A 156 23.74 6.87 6.46
CA GLN A 156 25.09 7.41 6.69
C GLN A 156 26.05 6.36 7.23
#